data_AF-A0A1Y0HL67-F1
#
_entry.id   AF-A0A1Y0HL67-F1
#
_cell.length_a   1.000
_cell.length_b   1.000
_cell.length_c   1.000
_cell.angle_alpha   90.00
_cell.angle_beta   90.00
_cell.angle_gamma   90.00
#
_symmetry.space_group_name_H-M   'P 1'
#
loop_
_entity.id
_entity.type
_entity.pdbx_description
1 polymer ?
#
loop_
_entity_poly.entity_id
_entity_poly.type
_entity_poly.pdbx_seq_one_letter_code
_entity_poly.pdbx_strand_id
1 'polypeptide(L)'
;MIEMNKKKLEAKFKEYHTSFDTYFKKYEVMLSDDTDKAFYKKEQEIMAIYIPVVDKIFKLSDDGKNTEAKTSAYDHGSIVGDMVKTLEEHMAYNQTLAKNDAKEAMSAKSSATTIMIGLSLMVALAVIVLVIIIRNNIMNGVFLIRDGIAGFVQNKELKFRINYGKK
;
A
#
# COMPACT_ATOMS: atom_id res chain seq x y z
N MET A 1 -21.38 -46.89 -16.61
CA MET A 1 -20.93 -46.18 -15.39
C MET A 1 -19.57 -45.50 -15.55
N ILE A 2 -18.54 -46.17 -16.11
CA ILE A 2 -17.18 -45.61 -16.27
C ILE A 2 -17.17 -44.35 -17.16
N GLU A 3 -17.89 -44.37 -18.28
CA GLU A 3 -17.96 -43.26 -19.24
C GLU A 3 -18.68 -42.01 -18.68
N MET A 4 -19.69 -42.22 -17.81
CA MET A 4 -20.40 -41.15 -17.11
C MET A 4 -19.48 -40.44 -16.09
N ASN A 5 -18.49 -41.13 -15.53
CA ASN A 5 -17.51 -40.52 -14.62
C ASN A 5 -16.45 -39.71 -15.39
N LYS A 6 -16.04 -40.16 -16.58
CA LYS A 6 -15.10 -39.41 -17.44
C LYS A 6 -15.68 -38.08 -17.90
N LYS A 7 -16.89 -38.07 -18.47
CA LYS A 7 -17.55 -36.83 -18.93
C LYS A 7 -17.74 -35.81 -17.80
N LYS A 8 -18.03 -36.28 -16.58
CA LYS A 8 -18.11 -35.42 -15.38
C LYS A 8 -16.74 -34.84 -15.01
N LEU A 9 -15.67 -35.62 -15.12
CA LEU A 9 -14.31 -35.16 -14.82
C LEU A 9 -13.85 -34.09 -15.82
N GLU A 10 -14.08 -34.32 -17.11
CA GLU A 10 -13.76 -33.34 -18.16
C GLU A 10 -14.55 -32.04 -18.00
N ALA A 11 -15.84 -32.14 -17.68
CA ALA A 11 -16.66 -30.96 -17.41
C ALA A 11 -16.13 -30.15 -16.21
N LYS A 12 -15.76 -30.82 -15.12
CA LYS A 12 -15.14 -30.17 -13.95
C LYS A 12 -13.80 -29.53 -14.29
N PHE A 13 -12.97 -30.20 -15.09
CA PHE A 13 -11.70 -29.62 -15.53
C PHE A 13 -11.92 -28.32 -16.30
N LYS A 14 -12.86 -28.30 -17.26
CA LYS A 14 -13.22 -27.10 -18.03
C LYS A 14 -13.75 -25.98 -17.14
N GLU A 15 -14.59 -26.31 -16.16
CA GLU A 15 -15.11 -25.36 -15.18
C GLU A 15 -13.98 -24.71 -14.35
N TYR A 16 -13.07 -25.53 -13.83
CA TYR A 16 -11.94 -25.03 -13.03
C TYR A 16 -10.92 -24.27 -13.86
N HIS A 17 -10.64 -24.70 -15.08
CA HIS A 17 -9.78 -23.96 -16.01
C HIS A 17 -10.37 -22.57 -16.31
N THR A 18 -11.66 -22.50 -16.63
CA THR A 18 -12.35 -21.21 -16.87
C THR A 18 -12.28 -20.30 -15.64
N SER A 19 -12.49 -20.88 -14.46
CA SER A 19 -12.40 -20.16 -13.18
C SER A 19 -10.98 -19.65 -12.94
N PHE A 20 -9.99 -20.51 -13.13
CA PHE A 20 -8.57 -20.17 -13.01
C PHE A 20 -8.23 -18.99 -13.91
N ASP A 21 -8.48 -19.08 -15.23
CA ASP A 21 -8.17 -18.00 -16.17
C ASP A 21 -8.83 -16.67 -15.77
N THR A 22 -10.08 -16.75 -15.32
CA THR A 22 -10.83 -15.56 -14.89
C THR A 22 -10.18 -14.88 -13.69
N TYR A 23 -9.83 -15.64 -12.65
CA TYR A 23 -9.24 -15.08 -11.42
C TYR A 23 -7.77 -14.72 -11.61
N PHE A 24 -7.04 -15.53 -12.38
CA PHE A 24 -5.65 -15.31 -12.72
C PHE A 24 -5.47 -14.02 -13.53
N LYS A 25 -6.37 -13.75 -14.49
CA LYS A 25 -6.37 -12.47 -15.21
C LYS A 25 -6.75 -11.28 -14.32
N LYS A 26 -7.70 -11.46 -13.41
CA LYS A 26 -8.06 -10.41 -12.43
C LYS A 26 -6.90 -10.07 -11.48
N TYR A 27 -6.03 -11.04 -11.21
CA TYR A 27 -4.86 -10.84 -10.37
C TYR A 27 -3.77 -9.98 -11.03
N GLU A 28 -3.72 -9.89 -12.36
CA GLU A 28 -2.72 -9.12 -13.13
C GLU A 28 -2.59 -7.65 -12.68
N VAL A 29 -3.69 -7.02 -12.30
CA VAL A 29 -3.71 -5.61 -11.85
C VAL A 29 -3.17 -5.41 -10.43
N MET A 30 -2.94 -6.50 -9.69
CA MET A 30 -2.44 -6.50 -8.31
C MET A 30 -0.94 -6.80 -8.23
N LEU A 31 -0.26 -6.99 -9.37
CA LEU A 31 1.16 -7.27 -9.43
C LEU A 31 1.97 -6.06 -8.94
N SER A 32 2.82 -6.28 -7.96
CA SER A 32 3.51 -5.23 -7.20
C SER A 32 4.82 -4.79 -7.87
N ASP A 33 5.66 -5.75 -8.26
CA ASP A 33 7.00 -5.49 -8.77
C ASP A 33 7.41 -6.48 -9.88
N ASP A 34 8.64 -6.36 -10.36
CA ASP A 34 9.13 -7.19 -11.47
C ASP A 34 9.34 -8.66 -11.08
N THR A 35 9.57 -8.97 -9.81
CA THR A 35 9.67 -10.34 -9.31
C THR A 35 8.29 -11.00 -9.26
N ASP A 36 7.28 -10.29 -8.73
CA ASP A 36 5.88 -10.70 -8.72
C ASP A 36 5.37 -10.97 -10.16
N LYS A 37 5.65 -10.04 -11.08
CA LYS A 37 5.37 -10.22 -12.52
C LYS A 37 6.09 -11.42 -13.14
N ALA A 38 7.31 -11.71 -12.72
CA ALA A 38 8.06 -12.86 -13.22
C ALA A 38 7.45 -14.19 -12.75
N PHE A 39 6.99 -14.28 -11.49
CA PHE A 39 6.23 -15.43 -11.00
C PHE A 39 4.93 -15.62 -11.78
N TYR A 40 4.15 -14.55 -11.94
CA TYR A 40 2.91 -14.56 -12.72
C TYR A 40 3.14 -15.10 -14.15
N LYS A 41 4.17 -14.59 -14.83
CA LYS A 41 4.52 -15.05 -16.18
C LYS A 41 4.91 -16.53 -16.21
N LYS A 42 5.68 -16.99 -15.22
CA LYS A 42 6.09 -18.40 -15.11
C LYS A 42 4.88 -19.32 -14.92
N GLU A 43 3.91 -18.91 -14.11
CA GLU A 43 2.64 -19.63 -13.92
C GLU A 43 1.83 -19.71 -15.23
N GLN A 44 1.80 -18.63 -16.02
CA GLN A 44 1.20 -18.66 -17.36
C GLN A 44 1.88 -19.65 -18.30
N GLU A 45 3.21 -19.64 -18.32
CA GLU A 45 4.01 -20.54 -19.16
C GLU A 45 3.77 -22.01 -18.80
N ILE A 46 3.67 -22.33 -17.51
CA ILE A 46 3.34 -23.69 -17.05
C ILE A 46 1.92 -24.08 -17.49
N MET A 47 0.94 -23.19 -17.33
CA MET A 47 -0.45 -23.44 -17.72
C MET A 47 -0.63 -23.61 -19.23
N ALA A 48 0.14 -22.86 -20.04
CA ALA A 48 0.15 -23.01 -21.49
C ALA A 48 0.61 -24.40 -21.96
N ILE A 49 1.36 -25.13 -21.13
CA ILE A 49 1.77 -26.52 -21.38
C ILE A 49 0.77 -27.50 -20.76
N TYR A 50 0.32 -27.23 -19.53
CA TYR A 50 -0.58 -28.12 -18.79
C TYR A 50 -1.92 -28.35 -19.52
N ILE A 51 -2.55 -27.30 -20.01
CA ILE A 51 -3.88 -27.38 -20.62
C ILE A 51 -3.90 -28.29 -21.86
N PRO A 52 -3.01 -28.11 -22.87
CA PRO A 52 -2.94 -29.02 -24.01
C PRO A 52 -2.67 -30.48 -23.65
N VAL A 53 -1.89 -30.74 -22.58
CA VAL A 53 -1.61 -32.09 -22.11
C VAL A 53 -2.90 -32.76 -21.60
N VAL A 54 -3.68 -32.04 -20.78
CA VAL A 54 -4.95 -32.57 -20.26
C VAL A 54 -5.97 -32.79 -21.38
N ASP A 55 -6.09 -31.86 -22.32
CA ASP A 55 -6.96 -32.01 -23.49
C ASP A 55 -6.57 -33.24 -24.33
N LYS A 56 -5.27 -33.46 -24.53
CA LYS A 56 -4.75 -34.64 -25.22
C LYS A 56 -5.11 -35.94 -24.48
N ILE A 57 -4.99 -35.96 -23.15
CA ILE A 57 -5.35 -37.13 -22.33
C ILE A 57 -6.84 -37.46 -22.47
N PHE A 58 -7.73 -36.45 -22.41
CA PHE A 58 -9.16 -36.67 -22.63
C PHE A 58 -9.45 -37.20 -24.04
N LYS A 59 -8.85 -36.60 -25.08
CA LYS A 59 -9.00 -37.05 -26.45
C LYS A 59 -8.54 -38.50 -26.66
N LEU A 60 -7.38 -38.88 -26.14
CA LEU A 60 -6.89 -40.26 -26.22
C LEU A 60 -7.83 -41.23 -25.49
N SER A 61 -8.42 -40.81 -24.37
CA SER A 61 -9.42 -41.62 -23.67
C SER A 61 -10.76 -41.71 -24.41
N ASP A 62 -11.15 -40.70 -25.18
CA ASP A 62 -12.32 -40.73 -26.08
C ASP A 62 -12.11 -41.67 -27.26
N ASP A 63 -10.90 -41.67 -27.83
CA ASP A 63 -10.50 -42.52 -28.96
C ASP A 63 -10.25 -43.99 -28.55
N GLY A 64 -10.48 -44.36 -27.28
CA GLY A 64 -10.24 -45.71 -26.75
C GLY A 64 -8.76 -46.05 -26.50
N LYS A 65 -7.85 -45.08 -26.68
CA LYS A 65 -6.39 -45.21 -26.58
C LYS A 65 -5.89 -45.05 -25.14
N ASN A 66 -6.45 -45.85 -24.23
CA ASN A 66 -6.23 -45.69 -22.78
C ASN A 66 -4.77 -45.89 -22.33
N THR A 67 -3.99 -46.74 -23.02
CA THR A 67 -2.56 -46.92 -22.70
C THR A 67 -1.78 -45.65 -23.02
N GLU A 68 -2.02 -45.05 -24.19
CA GLU A 68 -1.36 -43.80 -24.62
C GLU A 68 -1.77 -42.63 -23.73
N ALA A 69 -3.04 -42.59 -23.29
CA ALA A 69 -3.51 -41.59 -22.32
C ALA A 69 -2.76 -41.70 -20.98
N LYS A 70 -2.55 -42.93 -20.46
CA LYS A 70 -1.79 -43.16 -19.23
C LYS A 70 -0.31 -42.77 -19.37
N THR A 71 0.32 -43.15 -20.49
CA THR A 71 1.70 -42.74 -20.78
C THR A 71 1.81 -41.21 -20.84
N SER A 72 0.90 -40.53 -21.54
CA SER A 72 0.90 -39.07 -21.60
C SER A 72 0.75 -38.43 -20.21
N ALA A 73 -0.09 -38.99 -19.33
CA ALA A 73 -0.26 -38.51 -17.96
C ALA A 73 1.00 -38.74 -17.10
N TYR A 74 1.68 -39.87 -17.28
CA TYR A 74 2.93 -40.18 -16.58
C TYR A 74 4.08 -39.26 -17.01
N ASP A 75 4.28 -39.11 -18.33
CA ASP A 75 5.38 -38.32 -18.90
C ASP A 75 5.31 -36.83 -18.53
N HIS A 76 4.10 -36.32 -18.28
CA HIS A 76 3.85 -34.91 -17.96
C HIS A 76 3.42 -34.70 -16.50
N GLY A 77 3.50 -35.74 -15.66
CA GLY A 77 3.03 -35.68 -14.27
C GLY A 77 3.77 -34.63 -13.42
N SER A 78 5.02 -34.30 -13.78
CA SER A 78 5.83 -33.30 -13.06
C SER A 78 5.28 -31.89 -13.17
N ILE A 79 4.54 -31.55 -14.24
CA ILE A 79 3.99 -30.20 -14.49
C ILE A 79 3.13 -29.72 -13.31
N VAL A 80 2.36 -30.63 -12.71
CA VAL A 80 1.52 -30.30 -11.54
C VAL A 80 2.40 -29.92 -10.34
N GLY A 81 3.50 -30.64 -10.11
CA GLY A 81 4.45 -30.32 -9.05
C GLY A 81 5.14 -28.98 -9.28
N ASP A 82 5.54 -28.69 -10.52
CA ASP A 82 6.16 -27.42 -10.91
C ASP A 82 5.19 -26.24 -10.72
N MET A 83 3.91 -26.43 -11.05
CA MET A 83 2.87 -25.43 -10.83
C MET A 83 2.65 -25.15 -9.35
N VAL A 84 2.45 -26.19 -8.54
CA VAL A 84 2.24 -26.06 -7.09
C VAL A 84 3.42 -25.34 -6.44
N LYS A 85 4.64 -25.79 -6.75
CA LYS A 85 5.85 -25.17 -6.22
C LYS A 85 5.96 -23.70 -6.61
N THR A 86 5.68 -23.36 -7.88
CA THR A 86 5.75 -21.96 -8.35
C THR A 86 4.72 -21.08 -7.63
N LEU A 87 3.49 -21.57 -7.44
CA LEU A 87 2.45 -20.87 -6.67
C LEU A 87 2.84 -20.68 -5.20
N GLU A 88 3.42 -21.70 -4.57
CA GLU A 88 3.89 -21.60 -3.18
C GLU A 88 5.02 -20.57 -3.02
N GLU A 89 5.99 -20.58 -3.94
CA GLU A 89 7.08 -19.60 -4.00
C GLU A 89 6.54 -18.18 -4.18
N HIS A 90 5.60 -18.00 -5.11
CA HIS A 90 4.94 -16.74 -5.38
C HIS A 90 4.15 -16.21 -4.17
N MET A 91 3.34 -17.07 -3.54
CA MET A 91 2.59 -16.71 -2.32
C MET A 91 3.52 -16.34 -1.16
N ALA A 92 4.63 -17.06 -0.97
CA ALA A 92 5.61 -16.75 0.06
C ALA A 92 6.32 -15.41 -0.19
N TYR A 93 6.60 -15.09 -1.45
CA TYR A 93 7.12 -13.79 -1.86
C TYR A 93 6.13 -12.67 -1.51
N ASN A 94 4.86 -12.81 -1.89
CA ASN A 94 3.84 -11.80 -1.63
C ASN A 94 3.53 -11.63 -0.14
N GLN A 95 3.64 -12.69 0.66
CA GLN A 95 3.60 -12.58 2.12
C GLN A 95 4.77 -11.76 2.69
N THR A 96 5.94 -11.83 2.05
CA THR A 96 7.11 -11.05 2.44
C THR A 96 6.92 -9.57 2.10
N LEU A 97 6.44 -9.27 0.89
CA LEU A 97 6.06 -7.91 0.49
C LEU A 97 5.03 -7.30 1.44
N ALA A 98 3.92 -8.01 1.70
CA ALA A 98 2.88 -7.52 2.59
C ALA A 98 3.38 -7.20 4.01
N LYS A 99 4.31 -8.01 4.55
CA LYS A 99 4.94 -7.74 5.85
C LYS A 99 5.83 -6.51 5.82
N ASN A 100 6.58 -6.30 4.74
CA ASN A 100 7.44 -5.13 4.57
C ASN A 100 6.60 -3.86 4.43
N ASP A 101 5.57 -3.88 3.59
CA ASP A 101 4.65 -2.76 3.41
C ASP A 101 3.95 -2.37 4.70
N ALA A 102 3.49 -3.36 5.49
CA ALA A 102 2.89 -3.10 6.79
C ALA A 102 3.87 -2.42 7.75
N LYS A 103 5.13 -2.87 7.78
CA LYS A 103 6.19 -2.28 8.60
C LYS A 103 6.51 -0.85 8.15
N GLU A 104 6.61 -0.61 6.85
CA GLU A 104 6.85 0.72 6.28
C GLU A 104 5.70 1.68 6.59
N ALA A 105 4.45 1.23 6.43
CA ALA A 105 3.27 2.02 6.78
C ALA A 105 3.23 2.39 8.27
N MET A 106 3.58 1.46 9.16
CA MET A 106 3.70 1.73 10.59
C MET A 106 4.80 2.77 10.90
N SER A 107 5.96 2.63 10.26
CA SER A 107 7.08 3.57 10.40
C SER A 107 6.71 4.97 9.91
N ALA A 108 6.08 5.06 8.73
CA ALA A 108 5.60 6.31 8.14
C ALA A 108 4.57 6.99 9.04
N LYS A 109 3.59 6.24 9.57
CA LYS A 109 2.60 6.76 10.54
C LYS A 109 3.27 7.30 11.80
N SER A 110 4.22 6.56 12.36
CA SER A 110 4.95 6.98 13.57
C SER A 110 5.71 8.28 13.31
N SER A 111 6.48 8.35 12.23
CA SER A 111 7.23 9.54 11.83
C SER A 111 6.32 10.75 11.61
N ALA A 112 5.22 10.59 10.85
CA ALA A 112 4.24 11.65 10.62
C ALA A 112 3.62 12.15 11.94
N THR A 113 3.33 11.23 12.88
CA THR A 113 2.81 11.59 14.20
C THR A 113 3.81 12.43 14.98
N THR A 114 5.09 12.04 15.01
CA THR A 114 6.14 12.80 15.68
C THR A 114 6.32 14.20 15.08
N ILE A 115 6.32 14.32 13.74
CA ILE A 115 6.41 15.60 13.04
C ILE A 115 5.21 16.49 13.41
N MET A 116 3.99 15.93 13.39
CA MET A 116 2.77 16.64 13.75
C MET A 116 2.78 17.15 15.20
N ILE A 117 3.27 16.34 16.14
CA ILE A 117 3.44 16.75 17.54
C ILE A 117 4.43 17.92 17.63
N GLY A 118 5.59 17.81 16.96
CA GLY A 118 6.60 18.88 16.94
C GLY A 118 6.06 20.18 16.35
N LEU A 119 5.36 20.12 15.22
CA LEU A 119 4.69 21.26 14.61
C LEU A 119 3.65 21.89 15.54
N SER A 120 2.83 21.06 16.19
CA SER A 120 1.81 21.52 17.13
C SER A 120 2.42 22.29 18.30
N LEU A 121 3.52 21.77 18.87
CA LEU A 121 4.26 22.44 19.94
C LEU A 121 4.89 23.75 19.46
N MET A 122 5.48 23.78 18.27
CA MET A 122 6.06 25.01 17.71
C MET A 122 5.00 26.10 17.49
N VAL A 123 3.83 25.73 16.95
CA VAL A 123 2.72 26.66 16.76
C VAL A 123 2.22 27.19 18.12
N ALA A 124 2.05 26.31 19.11
CA ALA A 124 1.64 26.72 20.45
C ALA A 124 2.64 27.70 21.09
N LEU A 125 3.95 27.43 20.99
CA LEU A 125 5.00 28.31 21.47
C LEU A 125 5.00 29.66 20.74
N ALA A 126 4.85 29.66 19.42
CA ALA A 126 4.77 30.88 18.64
C ALA A 126 3.59 31.76 19.08
N VAL A 127 2.41 31.17 19.33
CA VAL A 127 1.25 31.89 19.85
C VAL A 127 1.53 32.49 21.23
N ILE A 128 2.14 31.74 22.14
CA ILE A 128 2.52 32.24 23.48
C ILE A 128 3.48 33.44 23.36
N VAL A 129 4.51 33.33 22.52
CA VAL A 129 5.48 34.41 22.29
C VAL A 129 4.79 35.66 21.73
N LEU A 130 3.89 35.49 20.76
CA LEU A 130 3.11 36.59 20.20
C LEU A 130 2.24 37.28 21.26
N VAL A 131 1.58 36.50 22.13
CA VAL A 131 0.78 37.05 23.23
C VAL A 131 1.65 37.88 24.19
N ILE A 132 2.84 37.41 24.54
CA ILE A 132 3.78 38.14 25.41
C ILE A 132 4.21 39.45 24.75
N ILE A 133 4.58 39.42 23.46
CA ILE A 133 4.99 40.61 22.70
C ILE A 133 3.85 41.64 22.65
N ILE A 134 2.63 41.21 22.32
CA ILE A 134 1.45 42.09 22.25
C ILE A 134 1.18 42.72 23.62
N ARG A 135 1.16 41.92 24.69
CA ARG A 135 0.95 42.41 26.06
C ARG A 135 1.98 43.48 26.42
N ASN A 136 3.26 43.21 26.18
CA ASN A 136 4.35 44.14 26.52
C ASN A 136 4.20 45.45 25.74
N ASN A 137 3.90 45.38 24.44
CA ASN A 137 3.69 46.56 23.62
C ASN A 137 2.50 47.42 24.09
N ILE A 138 1.37 46.80 24.44
CA ILE A 138 0.19 47.51 24.97
C ILE A 138 0.51 48.16 26.32
N MET A 139 1.08 47.40 27.26
CA MET A 139 1.40 47.91 28.61
C MET A 139 2.39 49.08 28.55
N ASN A 140 3.43 48.98 27.71
CA ASN A 140 4.38 50.07 27.49
C ASN A 140 3.67 51.31 26.94
N GLY A 141 2.77 51.15 25.97
CA GLY A 141 1.95 52.26 25.45
C GLY A 141 1.09 52.94 26.53
N VAL A 142 0.43 52.15 27.38
CA VAL A 142 -0.39 52.67 28.49
C VAL A 142 0.45 53.42 29.52
N PHE A 143 1.60 52.88 29.92
CA PHE A 143 2.50 53.55 30.87
C PHE A 143 3.00 54.89 30.33
N LEU A 144 3.38 54.94 29.05
CA LEU A 144 3.80 56.19 28.39
C LEU A 144 2.71 57.27 28.44
N ILE A 145 1.45 56.91 28.17
CA ILE A 145 0.32 57.84 28.23
C ILE A 145 0.08 58.29 29.68
N ARG A 146 0.03 57.36 30.64
CA ARG A 146 -0.16 57.65 32.06
C ARG A 146 0.89 58.63 32.58
N ASP A 147 2.15 58.34 32.32
CA ASP A 147 3.27 59.15 32.81
C ASP A 147 3.30 60.52 32.14
N GLY A 148 2.95 60.60 30.84
CA GLY A 148 2.76 61.86 30.13
C GLY A 148 1.66 62.74 30.73
N ILE A 149 0.50 62.16 31.07
CA ILE A 149 -0.59 62.87 31.75
C ILE A 149 -0.17 63.35 33.13
N ALA A 150 0.44 62.47 33.95
CA ALA A 150 0.89 62.82 35.29
C ALA A 150 1.93 63.95 35.29
N GLY A 151 2.91 63.88 34.38
CA GLY A 151 3.92 64.92 34.21
C GLY A 151 3.33 66.27 33.77
N PHE A 152 2.35 66.26 32.86
CA PHE A 152 1.64 67.47 32.46
C PHE A 152 0.84 68.10 33.62
N VAL A 153 0.13 67.28 34.40
CA VAL A 153 -0.67 67.78 35.53
C VAL A 153 0.22 68.44 36.59
N GLN A 154 1.36 67.83 36.91
CA GLN A 154 2.29 68.33 37.93
C GLN A 154 3.05 69.58 37.48
N ASN A 155 3.63 69.55 36.27
CA ASN A 155 4.56 70.60 35.83
C ASN A 155 3.90 71.65 34.94
N LYS A 156 2.64 71.45 34.53
CA LYS A 156 1.88 72.28 33.58
C LYS A 156 2.55 72.46 32.20
N GLU A 157 3.59 71.68 31.92
CA GLU A 157 4.31 71.68 30.65
C GLU A 157 4.07 70.36 29.90
N LEU A 158 3.59 70.46 28.66
CA LEU A 158 3.49 69.32 27.73
C LEU A 158 4.83 69.14 27.02
N LYS A 159 5.78 68.42 27.65
CA LYS A 159 7.05 68.04 27.01
C LYS A 159 6.96 66.78 26.15
N PHE A 160 5.75 66.31 25.84
CA PHE A 160 5.54 65.07 25.12
C PHE A 160 5.79 65.25 23.62
N ARG A 161 6.94 64.79 23.12
CA ARG A 161 7.13 64.47 21.70
C ARG A 161 7.21 62.96 21.57
N ILE A 162 6.16 62.32 21.05
CA ILE A 162 6.23 60.91 20.64
C ILE A 162 7.17 60.85 19.46
N ASN A 163 8.40 60.38 19.69
CA ASN A 163 9.32 60.11 18.60
C ASN A 163 9.05 58.68 18.13
N TYR A 164 8.37 58.52 16.99
CA TYR A 164 8.12 57.23 16.34
C TYR A 164 9.41 56.70 15.71
N GLY A 165 10.41 56.39 16.52
CA GLY A 165 11.66 55.74 16.09
C GLY A 165 11.67 54.29 16.52
N LYS A 166 11.44 53.36 15.58
CA LYS A 166 11.78 51.94 15.75
C LYS A 166 13.27 51.82 16.10
N LYS A 167 13.61 51.18 17.21
CA LYS A 167 14.89 50.45 17.35
C LYS A 167 14.63 48.99 17.06
#